data_AF-A0A7Y0C5G0-F1
#
_entry.id   AF-A0A7Y0C5G0-F1
#
_cell.length_a   1.000
_cell.length_b   1.000
_cell.length_c   1.000
_cell.angle_alpha   90.00
_cell.angle_beta   90.00
_cell.angle_gamma   90.00
#
_symmetry.space_group_name_H-M   'P 1'
#
loop_
_entity.id
_entity.type
_entity.pdbx_description
1 polymer ?
#
loop_
_entity_poly.entity_id
_entity_poly.type
_entity_poly.pdbx_seq_one_letter_code
_entity_poly.pdbx_strand_id
1 'polypeptide(L)'
;MKKLILTLAIAGLACSATLHAQTADPKIELAKKVVALQQGPELERLVAQLAGTTTQELIAKWEPKLEANVSKAKQKKVSEDLNAALKTYAADANQLISKQVSKVSSDVLVPAYAERFTVEELQQIAAFFESPAIKKYQATAPELGNVFIQKLVEASRSDVVARIKQFDDAALKIVGPAPAASGSGKSPKK
;
A
#
# COMPACT_ATOMS: atom_id res chain seq x y z
N MET A 1 72.35 47.11 -26.87
CA MET A 1 72.13 47.46 -28.28
C MET A 1 71.11 46.50 -28.89
N LYS A 2 69.90 47.01 -29.21
CA LYS A 2 69.08 46.76 -30.43
C LYS A 2 69.23 45.36 -31.09
N LYS A 3 68.21 44.51 -31.31
CA LYS A 3 66.95 44.63 -32.09
C LYS A 3 66.05 43.41 -31.70
N LEU A 4 64.78 43.50 -31.33
CA LEU A 4 63.53 43.63 -32.12
C LEU A 4 63.42 42.71 -33.37
N ILE A 5 62.52 41.71 -33.31
CA ILE A 5 61.63 41.07 -34.33
C ILE A 5 60.90 39.94 -33.56
N LEU A 6 59.73 40.14 -32.95
CA LEU A 6 58.37 40.00 -33.50
C LEU A 6 58.22 38.88 -34.55
N THR A 7 57.76 37.69 -34.13
CA THR A 7 57.06 36.76 -35.04
C THR A 7 55.87 36.17 -34.32
N LEU A 8 54.70 36.55 -34.84
CA LEU A 8 53.36 36.15 -34.46
C LEU A 8 53.06 34.80 -35.12
N ALA A 9 52.87 33.75 -34.32
CA ALA A 9 52.22 32.52 -34.75
C ALA A 9 51.15 32.18 -33.69
N ILE A 10 49.95 32.73 -33.90
CA ILE A 10 48.77 32.36 -33.13
C ILE A 10 48.41 30.94 -33.57
N ALA A 11 48.83 29.95 -32.79
CA ALA A 11 48.29 28.61 -32.88
C ALA A 11 46.81 28.68 -32.51
N GLY A 12 45.94 28.44 -33.50
CA GLY A 12 44.53 28.24 -33.28
C GLY A 12 44.31 27.02 -32.39
N LEU A 13 44.17 27.27 -31.09
CA LEU A 13 43.63 26.30 -30.17
C LEU A 13 42.14 26.19 -30.49
N ALA A 14 41.80 25.20 -31.32
CA ALA A 14 40.44 24.76 -31.48
C ALA A 14 39.95 24.24 -30.11
N CYS A 15 39.35 25.12 -29.32
CA CYS A 15 38.41 24.72 -28.30
C CYS A 15 37.23 24.10 -29.02
N SER A 16 37.32 22.80 -29.29
CA SER A 16 36.14 21.95 -29.45
C SER A 16 35.45 21.95 -28.09
N ALA A 17 34.62 22.98 -27.85
CA ALA A 17 33.52 22.86 -26.93
C ALA A 17 32.66 21.74 -27.54
N THR A 18 32.86 20.51 -27.07
CA THR A 18 31.84 19.48 -27.19
C THR A 18 30.63 20.07 -26.48
N LEU A 19 29.70 20.64 -27.26
CA LEU A 19 28.30 20.67 -26.92
C LEU A 19 27.92 19.21 -26.64
N HIS A 20 28.11 18.76 -25.39
CA HIS A 20 27.31 17.68 -24.86
C HIS A 20 25.89 18.23 -24.89
N ALA A 21 25.17 17.93 -25.97
CA ALA A 21 23.73 17.79 -25.87
C ALA A 21 23.47 17.00 -24.58
N GLN A 22 22.65 17.53 -23.68
CA GLN A 22 22.23 16.82 -22.47
C GLN A 22 21.41 15.59 -22.89
N THR A 23 22.08 14.56 -23.40
CA THR A 23 21.54 13.21 -23.42
C THR A 23 21.35 12.84 -21.97
N ALA A 24 20.10 12.60 -21.58
CA ALA A 24 19.78 12.09 -20.26
C ALA A 24 20.70 10.90 -19.97
N ASP A 25 21.29 10.88 -18.76
CA ASP A 25 22.18 9.80 -18.33
C ASP A 25 21.45 8.45 -18.54
N PRO A 26 21.98 7.53 -19.37
CA PRO A 26 21.34 6.25 -19.66
C PRO A 26 21.01 5.44 -18.39
N LYS A 27 21.81 5.60 -17.34
CA LYS A 27 21.58 4.97 -16.03
C LYS A 27 20.36 5.57 -15.32
N ILE A 28 20.18 6.88 -15.42
CA ILE A 28 19.02 7.59 -14.86
C ILE A 28 17.74 7.21 -15.60
N GLU A 29 17.78 7.09 -16.93
CA GLU A 29 16.62 6.64 -17.71
C GLU A 29 16.23 5.19 -17.40
N LEU A 30 17.22 4.31 -17.23
CA LEU A 30 16.96 2.94 -16.77
C LEU A 30 16.40 2.90 -15.35
N ALA A 31 16.93 3.71 -14.42
CA ALA A 31 16.39 3.82 -13.07
C ALA A 31 14.93 4.32 -13.08
N LYS A 32 14.61 5.34 -13.88
CA LYS A 32 13.22 5.81 -14.10
C LYS A 32 12.32 4.68 -14.57
N LYS A 33 12.77 3.92 -15.58
CA LYS A 33 12.03 2.78 -16.11
C LYS A 33 11.79 1.71 -15.04
N VAL A 34 12.82 1.34 -14.29
CA VAL A 34 12.71 0.34 -13.21
C VAL A 34 11.73 0.80 -12.12
N VAL A 35 11.85 2.06 -11.66
CA VAL A 35 10.93 2.61 -10.67
C VAL A 35 9.49 2.60 -11.19
N ALA A 36 9.26 3.01 -12.45
CA ALA A 36 7.93 2.97 -13.06
C ALA A 36 7.37 1.55 -13.18
N LEU A 37 8.19 0.56 -13.55
CA LEU A 37 7.77 -0.85 -13.64
C LEU A 37 7.37 -1.46 -12.30
N GLN A 38 7.83 -0.89 -11.18
CA GLN A 38 7.44 -1.29 -9.83
C GLN A 38 6.18 -0.58 -9.33
N GLN A 39 5.75 0.50 -9.98
CA GLN A 39 4.48 1.14 -9.69
C GLN A 39 3.36 0.25 -10.24
N GLY A 40 2.73 -0.50 -9.34
CA GLY A 40 1.62 -1.41 -9.67
C GLY A 40 0.49 -1.35 -8.63
N PRO A 41 -0.47 -2.29 -8.71
CA PRO A 41 -1.67 -2.29 -7.87
C PRO A 41 -1.39 -2.25 -6.36
N GLU A 42 -0.26 -2.81 -5.91
CA GLU A 42 0.14 -2.76 -4.49
C GLU A 42 0.48 -1.35 -4.00
N LEU A 43 1.05 -0.51 -4.86
CA LEU A 43 1.31 0.89 -4.53
C LEU A 43 -0.01 1.67 -4.43
N GLU A 44 -0.96 1.42 -5.32
CA GLU A 44 -2.29 2.02 -5.27
C GLU A 44 -3.04 1.57 -4.00
N ARG A 45 -2.93 0.29 -3.64
CA ARG A 45 -3.47 -0.25 -2.39
C ARG A 45 -2.82 0.41 -1.17
N LEU A 46 -1.50 0.64 -1.19
CA LEU A 46 -0.79 1.35 -0.14
C LEU A 46 -1.28 2.80 -0.01
N VAL A 47 -1.44 3.51 -1.13
CA VAL A 47 -1.97 4.88 -1.14
C VAL A 47 -3.39 4.92 -0.57
N ALA A 48 -4.26 3.99 -0.98
CA ALA A 48 -5.61 3.87 -0.45
C ALA A 48 -5.60 3.54 1.05
N GLN A 49 -4.69 2.68 1.50
CA GLN A 49 -4.51 2.36 2.92
C GLN A 49 -4.09 3.59 3.72
N LEU A 50 -3.11 4.37 3.23
CA LEU A 50 -2.67 5.61 3.87
C LEU A 50 -3.82 6.63 3.96
N ALA A 51 -4.57 6.85 2.88
CA ALA A 51 -5.77 7.71 2.90
C ALA A 51 -6.85 7.18 3.86
N GLY A 52 -7.00 5.86 3.95
CA GLY A 52 -7.92 5.22 4.90
C GLY A 52 -7.53 5.49 6.35
N THR A 53 -6.24 5.44 6.69
CA THR A 53 -5.78 5.72 8.07
C THR A 53 -6.15 7.12 8.54
N THR A 54 -6.04 8.14 7.67
CA THR A 54 -6.41 9.52 8.04
C THR A 54 -7.92 9.69 8.20
N THR A 55 -8.73 8.88 7.52
CA THR A 55 -10.19 8.87 7.67
C THR A 55 -10.61 8.31 9.03
N GLN A 56 -9.91 7.28 9.53
CA GLN A 56 -10.19 6.69 10.85
C GLN A 56 -9.94 7.68 11.99
N GLU A 57 -8.94 8.55 11.87
CA GLU A 57 -8.68 9.60 12.85
C GLU A 57 -9.84 10.61 12.94
N LEU A 58 -10.46 10.94 11.79
CA LEU A 58 -11.63 11.82 11.76
C LEU A 58 -12.85 11.16 12.39
N ILE A 59 -13.08 9.87 12.13
CA ILE A 59 -14.17 9.11 12.75
C ILE A 59 -14.01 9.10 14.27
N ALA A 60 -12.83 8.70 14.77
CA ALA A 60 -12.55 8.67 16.21
C ALA A 60 -12.73 10.03 16.89
N LYS A 61 -12.47 11.13 16.16
CA LYS A 61 -12.64 12.51 16.67
C LYS A 61 -14.10 12.98 16.68
N TRP A 62 -14.91 12.57 15.71
CA TRP A 62 -16.25 13.12 15.50
C TRP A 62 -17.38 12.21 15.97
N GLU A 63 -17.17 10.90 16.06
CA GLU A 63 -18.16 9.94 16.54
C GLU A 63 -18.64 10.27 17.98
N PRO A 64 -17.76 10.51 18.98
CA PRO A 64 -18.23 10.90 20.31
C PRO A 64 -18.97 12.25 20.33
N LYS A 65 -18.60 13.17 19.42
CA LYS A 65 -19.24 14.50 19.32
C LYS A 65 -20.63 14.41 18.69
N LEU A 66 -20.82 13.49 17.75
CA LEU A 66 -22.12 13.20 17.17
C LEU A 66 -23.06 12.67 18.25
N GLU A 67 -22.60 11.71 19.06
CA GLU A 67 -23.39 11.14 20.16
C GLU A 67 -23.71 12.16 21.25
N ALA A 68 -22.74 13.00 21.64
CA ALA A 68 -22.92 13.95 22.72
C ALA A 68 -23.76 15.19 22.34
N ASN A 69 -23.65 15.66 21.09
CA ASN A 69 -24.18 16.99 20.71
C ASN A 69 -25.37 16.94 19.76
N VAL A 70 -25.74 15.78 19.20
CA VAL A 70 -26.84 15.66 18.25
C VAL A 70 -27.99 14.87 18.86
N SER A 71 -29.20 15.44 18.82
CA SER A 71 -30.38 14.74 19.31
C SER A 71 -30.69 13.50 18.47
N LYS A 72 -31.24 12.45 19.12
CA LYS A 72 -31.57 11.18 18.45
C LYS A 72 -32.40 11.33 17.18
N ALA A 73 -33.33 12.29 17.15
CA ALA A 73 -34.18 12.57 15.98
C ALA A 73 -33.39 13.07 14.75
N LYS A 74 -32.22 13.69 14.95
CA LYS A 74 -31.36 14.22 13.88
C LYS A 74 -30.13 13.35 13.60
N GLN A 75 -29.80 12.44 14.52
CA GLN A 75 -28.55 11.66 14.51
C GLN A 75 -28.34 10.89 13.20
N LYS A 76 -29.40 10.26 12.66
CA LYS A 76 -29.32 9.53 11.38
C LYS A 76 -28.90 10.43 10.22
N LYS A 77 -29.59 11.57 10.03
CA LYS A 77 -29.29 12.51 8.95
C LYS A 77 -27.88 13.10 9.09
N VAL A 78 -27.49 13.51 10.31
CA VAL A 78 -26.16 14.06 10.54
C VAL A 78 -25.07 13.00 10.33
N SER A 79 -25.32 11.74 10.69
CA SER A 79 -24.42 10.62 10.38
C SER A 79 -24.26 10.41 8.88
N GLU A 80 -25.35 10.46 8.10
CA GLU A 80 -25.31 10.38 6.63
C GLU A 80 -24.50 11.54 6.02
N ASP A 81 -24.72 12.77 6.49
CA ASP A 81 -23.98 13.96 6.05
C ASP A 81 -22.47 13.85 6.39
N LEU A 82 -22.14 13.38 7.60
CA LEU A 82 -20.74 13.12 8.01
C LEU A 82 -20.10 12.00 7.18
N ASN A 83 -20.83 10.93 6.89
CA ASN A 83 -20.34 9.83 6.04
C ASN A 83 -20.06 10.32 4.61
N ALA A 84 -20.92 11.19 4.06
CA ALA A 84 -20.68 11.81 2.76
C ALA A 84 -19.43 12.70 2.78
N ALA A 85 -19.26 13.52 3.83
CA ALA A 85 -18.06 14.36 4.01
C ALA A 85 -16.77 13.51 4.16
N LEU A 86 -16.82 12.41 4.91
CA LEU A 86 -15.71 11.47 5.07
C LEU A 86 -15.35 10.81 3.75
N LYS A 87 -16.33 10.44 2.93
CA LYS A 87 -16.09 9.87 1.59
C LYS A 87 -15.38 10.88 0.67
N THR A 88 -15.83 12.14 0.68
CA THR A 88 -15.15 13.21 -0.07
C THR A 88 -13.72 13.40 0.43
N TYR A 89 -13.53 13.50 1.75
CA TYR A 89 -12.21 13.62 2.36
C TYR A 89 -11.29 12.46 1.98
N ALA A 90 -11.77 11.22 2.03
CA ALA A 90 -10.98 10.04 1.66
C ALA A 90 -10.55 10.07 0.19
N ALA A 91 -11.43 10.51 -0.72
CA ALA A 91 -11.11 10.69 -2.13
C ALA A 91 -10.05 11.79 -2.34
N ASP A 92 -10.21 12.93 -1.66
CA ASP A 92 -9.25 14.05 -1.73
C ASP A 92 -7.88 13.64 -1.17
N ALA A 93 -7.85 12.97 -0.02
CA ALA A 93 -6.62 12.45 0.59
C ALA A 93 -5.91 11.47 -0.33
N ASN A 94 -6.65 10.52 -0.93
CA ASN A 94 -6.09 9.59 -1.90
C ASN A 94 -5.48 10.33 -3.10
N GLN A 95 -6.19 11.31 -3.67
CA GLN A 95 -5.69 12.10 -4.79
C GLN A 95 -4.43 12.90 -4.41
N LEU A 96 -4.40 13.49 -3.21
CA LEU A 96 -3.25 14.26 -2.72
C LEU A 96 -2.02 13.37 -2.55
N ILE A 97 -2.17 12.21 -1.93
CA ILE A 97 -1.09 11.24 -1.74
C ILE A 97 -0.63 10.68 -3.10
N SER A 98 -1.57 10.34 -3.99
CA SER A 98 -1.28 9.87 -5.35
C SER A 98 -0.45 10.88 -6.14
N LYS A 99 -0.75 12.19 -6.03
CA LYS A 99 0.05 13.25 -6.68
C LYS A 99 1.49 13.30 -6.18
N GLN A 100 1.74 12.91 -4.92
CA GLN A 100 3.09 12.85 -4.37
C GLN A 100 3.88 11.64 -4.86
N VAL A 101 3.22 10.55 -5.30
CA VAL A 101 3.90 9.34 -5.78
C VAL A 101 4.86 9.67 -6.92
N SER A 102 4.41 10.40 -7.95
CA SER A 102 5.27 10.77 -9.09
C SER A 102 6.44 11.65 -8.66
N LYS A 103 6.21 12.61 -7.75
CA LYS A 103 7.25 13.51 -7.24
C LYS A 103 8.29 12.75 -6.43
N VAL A 104 7.88 11.95 -5.44
CA VAL A 104 8.78 11.15 -4.60
C VAL A 104 9.53 10.12 -5.45
N SER A 105 8.87 9.55 -6.46
CA SER A 105 9.54 8.61 -7.38
C SER A 105 10.66 9.30 -8.15
N SER A 106 10.40 10.48 -8.73
CA SER A 106 11.38 11.24 -9.50
C SER A 106 12.51 11.81 -8.64
N ASP A 107 12.17 12.41 -7.49
CA ASP A 107 13.11 13.19 -6.68
C ASP A 107 13.91 12.31 -5.71
N VAL A 108 13.37 11.17 -5.30
CA VAL A 108 13.96 10.31 -4.27
C VAL A 108 14.31 8.93 -4.82
N LEU A 109 13.34 8.21 -5.39
CA LEU A 109 13.58 6.82 -5.78
C LEU A 109 14.53 6.71 -6.98
N VAL A 110 14.33 7.51 -8.03
CA VAL A 110 15.17 7.44 -9.24
C VAL A 110 16.65 7.68 -8.94
N PRO A 111 17.05 8.76 -8.21
CA PRO A 111 18.43 8.92 -7.78
C PRO A 111 18.92 7.77 -6.90
N ALA A 112 18.08 7.28 -5.99
CA ALA A 112 18.45 6.18 -5.10
C ALA A 112 18.76 4.88 -5.86
N TYR A 113 17.99 4.57 -6.92
CA TYR A 113 18.23 3.44 -7.81
C TYR A 113 19.48 3.63 -8.65
N ALA A 114 19.67 4.81 -9.23
CA ALA A 114 20.85 5.13 -10.04
C ALA A 114 22.15 5.11 -9.23
N GLU A 115 22.10 5.44 -7.94
CA GLU A 115 23.24 5.36 -7.02
C GLU A 115 23.58 3.90 -6.66
N ARG A 116 22.56 3.07 -6.38
CA ARG A 116 22.73 1.74 -5.77
C ARG A 116 22.96 0.59 -6.75
N PHE A 117 22.50 0.72 -7.98
CA PHE A 117 22.59 -0.35 -8.99
C PHE A 117 23.51 0.07 -10.14
N THR A 118 24.11 -0.91 -10.79
CA THR A 118 24.82 -0.74 -12.07
C THR A 118 23.85 -0.63 -13.25
N VAL A 119 24.34 -0.23 -14.42
CA VAL A 119 23.52 -0.16 -15.64
C VAL A 119 22.98 -1.56 -15.99
N GLU A 120 23.83 -2.57 -15.89
CA GLU A 120 23.54 -3.96 -16.18
C GLU A 120 22.47 -4.52 -15.24
N GLU A 121 22.57 -4.25 -13.94
CA GLU A 121 21.56 -4.67 -12.96
C GLU A 121 20.20 -3.98 -13.21
N LEU A 122 20.19 -2.69 -13.51
CA LEU A 122 18.95 -1.98 -13.84
C LEU A 122 18.29 -2.55 -15.11
N GLN A 123 19.08 -2.93 -16.12
CA GLN A 123 18.57 -3.61 -17.32
C GLN A 123 17.97 -4.97 -16.98
N GLN A 124 18.64 -5.78 -16.15
CA GLN A 124 18.14 -7.08 -15.71
C GLN A 124 16.83 -6.96 -14.94
N ILE A 125 16.74 -5.99 -14.02
CA ILE A 125 15.51 -5.70 -13.27
C ILE A 125 14.38 -5.30 -14.23
N ALA A 126 14.65 -4.37 -15.17
CA ALA A 126 13.66 -3.95 -16.15
C ALA A 126 13.16 -5.14 -16.99
N ALA A 127 14.09 -5.95 -17.52
CA ALA A 127 13.76 -7.13 -18.31
C ALA A 127 12.92 -8.16 -17.54
N PHE A 128 13.21 -8.35 -16.25
CA PHE A 128 12.41 -9.22 -15.37
C PHE A 128 10.97 -8.73 -15.26
N PHE A 129 10.73 -7.46 -14.94
CA PHE A 129 9.37 -6.91 -14.83
C PHE A 129 8.64 -6.82 -16.18
N GLU A 130 9.37 -6.63 -17.27
CA GLU A 130 8.79 -6.61 -18.61
C GLU A 130 8.43 -7.99 -19.14
N SER A 131 9.02 -9.05 -18.58
CA SER A 131 8.79 -10.43 -18.96
C SER A 131 7.29 -10.76 -19.00
N PRO A 132 6.77 -11.26 -20.13
CA PRO A 132 5.37 -11.68 -20.22
C PRO A 132 4.99 -12.74 -19.19
N ALA A 133 5.93 -13.63 -18.84
CA ALA A 133 5.72 -14.64 -17.82
C ALA A 133 5.54 -14.01 -16.42
N ILE A 134 6.34 -13.00 -16.09
CA ILE A 134 6.23 -12.28 -14.81
C ILE A 134 4.95 -11.46 -14.74
N LYS A 135 4.58 -10.75 -15.82
CA LYS A 135 3.30 -10.03 -15.89
C LYS A 135 2.11 -10.97 -15.70
N LYS A 136 2.11 -12.13 -16.38
CA LYS A 136 1.07 -13.16 -16.20
C LYS A 136 1.06 -13.68 -14.77
N TYR A 137 2.23 -13.98 -14.20
CA TYR A 137 2.33 -14.46 -12.82
C TYR A 137 1.76 -13.44 -11.83
N GLN A 138 2.11 -12.15 -11.94
CA GLN A 138 1.60 -11.09 -11.07
C GLN A 138 0.07 -10.95 -11.17
N ALA A 139 -0.49 -11.04 -12.38
CA ALA A 139 -1.94 -10.96 -12.58
C ALA A 139 -2.70 -12.18 -12.04
N THR A 140 -2.10 -13.38 -12.12
CA THR A 140 -2.75 -14.65 -11.75
C THR A 140 -2.45 -15.09 -10.31
N ALA A 141 -1.39 -14.58 -9.67
CA ALA A 141 -0.98 -14.99 -8.33
C ALA A 141 -2.09 -14.87 -7.25
N PRO A 142 -2.92 -13.80 -7.20
CA PRO A 142 -4.02 -13.73 -6.24
C PRO A 142 -5.04 -14.85 -6.40
N GLU A 143 -5.34 -15.24 -7.64
CA GLU A 143 -6.25 -16.36 -7.93
C GLU A 143 -5.67 -17.69 -7.46
N LEU A 144 -4.38 -17.93 -7.73
CA LEU A 144 -3.69 -19.13 -7.24
C LEU A 144 -3.68 -19.20 -5.70
N GLY A 145 -3.49 -18.05 -5.04
CA GLY A 145 -3.61 -17.93 -3.59
C GLY A 145 -5.01 -18.30 -3.10
N ASN A 146 -6.06 -17.82 -3.77
CA ASN A 146 -7.45 -18.16 -3.44
C ASN A 146 -7.73 -19.66 -3.61
N VAL A 147 -7.23 -20.27 -4.68
CA VAL A 147 -7.34 -21.72 -4.91
C VAL A 147 -6.67 -22.49 -3.76
N PHE A 148 -5.46 -22.09 -3.39
CA PHE A 148 -4.73 -22.71 -2.27
C PHE A 148 -5.50 -22.60 -0.96
N ILE A 149 -6.03 -21.42 -0.61
CA ILE A 149 -6.80 -21.19 0.62
C ILE A 149 -8.06 -22.05 0.65
N GLN A 150 -8.83 -22.09 -0.45
CA GLN A 150 -10.05 -22.89 -0.52
C GLN A 150 -9.74 -24.38 -0.28
N LYS A 151 -8.70 -24.90 -0.93
CA LYS A 151 -8.30 -26.30 -0.78
C LYS A 151 -7.75 -26.62 0.60
N LEU A 152 -7.02 -25.68 1.21
CA LEU A 152 -6.51 -25.83 2.57
C LEU A 152 -7.65 -25.87 3.60
N VAL A 153 -8.67 -25.01 3.46
CA VAL A 153 -9.86 -25.03 4.32
C VAL A 153 -10.65 -26.32 4.14
N GLU A 154 -10.85 -26.76 2.89
CA GLU A 154 -11.53 -28.03 2.57
C GLU A 154 -10.81 -29.21 3.25
N ALA A 155 -9.48 -29.30 3.10
CA ALA A 155 -8.68 -30.38 3.64
C ALA A 155 -8.58 -30.39 5.18
N SER A 156 -8.68 -29.24 5.84
CA SER A 156 -8.51 -29.10 7.30
C SER A 156 -9.83 -29.09 8.09
N ARG A 157 -10.98 -28.90 7.42
CA ARG A 157 -12.27 -28.66 8.07
C ARG A 157 -12.66 -29.75 9.07
N SER A 158 -12.54 -31.03 8.69
CA SER A 158 -12.95 -32.14 9.56
C SER A 158 -12.18 -32.15 10.88
N ASP A 159 -10.87 -31.94 10.79
CA ASP A 159 -9.96 -32.03 11.92
C ASP A 159 -10.18 -30.84 12.87
N VAL A 160 -10.36 -29.64 12.33
CA VAL A 160 -10.68 -28.45 13.12
C VAL A 160 -12.03 -28.63 13.83
N VAL A 161 -13.06 -29.13 13.15
CA VAL A 161 -14.37 -29.41 13.76
C VAL A 161 -14.26 -30.44 14.88
N ALA A 162 -13.46 -31.49 14.68
CA ALA A 162 -13.21 -32.48 15.72
C ALA A 162 -12.54 -31.86 16.96
N ARG A 163 -11.60 -30.92 16.78
CA ARG A 163 -10.94 -30.21 17.88
C ARG A 163 -11.88 -29.27 18.63
N ILE A 164 -12.81 -28.61 17.93
CA ILE A 164 -13.87 -27.80 18.56
C ILE A 164 -14.72 -28.69 19.48
N LYS A 165 -15.18 -29.84 18.99
CA LYS A 165 -15.96 -30.77 19.83
C LYS A 165 -15.17 -31.26 21.04
N GLN A 166 -13.89 -31.59 20.87
CA GLN A 166 -13.03 -31.99 22.00
C GLN A 166 -12.89 -30.88 23.04
N PHE A 167 -12.79 -29.63 22.58
CA PHE A 167 -12.78 -28.47 23.46
C PHE A 167 -14.12 -28.32 24.20
N ASP A 168 -15.26 -28.44 23.53
CA ASP A 168 -16.59 -28.36 24.16
C ASP A 168 -16.75 -29.44 25.25
N ASP A 169 -16.34 -30.67 24.94
CA ASP A 169 -16.37 -31.80 25.89
C ASP A 169 -15.48 -31.54 27.12
N ALA A 170 -14.36 -30.83 26.96
CA ALA A 170 -13.48 -30.44 28.06
C ALA A 170 -14.05 -29.25 28.85
N ALA A 171 -14.58 -28.23 28.16
CA ALA A 171 -15.17 -27.05 28.76
C ALA A 171 -16.38 -27.41 29.63
N LEU A 172 -17.24 -28.32 29.18
CA LEU A 172 -18.37 -28.83 29.95
C LEU A 172 -17.93 -29.50 31.27
N LYS A 173 -16.80 -30.21 31.27
CA LYS A 173 -16.23 -30.82 32.49
C LYS A 173 -15.70 -29.77 33.47
N ILE A 174 -15.19 -28.64 32.96
CA ILE A 174 -14.63 -27.56 33.78
C ILE A 174 -15.76 -26.71 34.40
N VAL A 175 -16.73 -26.29 33.59
CA VAL A 175 -17.81 -25.39 34.01
C VAL A 175 -18.84 -26.13 34.87
N GLY A 176 -18.95 -27.45 34.72
CA GLY A 176 -19.94 -28.27 35.41
C GLY A 176 -21.35 -28.13 34.79
N PRO A 177 -22.32 -28.96 35.21
CA PRO A 177 -23.69 -28.84 34.72
C PRO A 177 -24.28 -27.48 35.10
N ALA A 178 -25.08 -26.91 34.20
CA ALA A 178 -25.87 -25.72 34.51
C ALA A 178 -26.70 -26.01 35.80
N PRO A 179 -26.80 -25.05 36.74
CA PRO A 179 -27.59 -25.24 37.94
C PRO A 179 -29.00 -25.70 37.53
N ALA A 180 -29.46 -26.83 38.08
CA ALA A 180 -30.84 -27.22 37.92
C ALA A 180 -31.69 -26.04 38.36
N ALA A 181 -32.53 -25.52 37.46
CA ALA A 181 -33.50 -24.50 37.79
C ALA A 181 -34.28 -25.02 39.00
N SER A 182 -34.01 -24.43 40.17
CA SER A 182 -34.57 -24.87 41.43
C SER A 182 -36.08 -24.89 41.26
N GLY A 183 -36.65 -26.06 41.50
CA GLY A 183 -38.03 -26.37 41.13
C GLY A 183 -38.98 -25.29 41.61
N SER A 184 -40.00 -25.02 40.79
CA SER A 184 -41.24 -24.39 41.21
C SER A 184 -41.81 -25.17 42.40
N GLY A 185 -41.38 -24.81 43.60
CA GLY A 185 -41.97 -25.21 44.86
C GLY A 185 -43.32 -24.55 44.99
N LYS A 186 -44.36 -25.31 44.66
CA LYS A 186 -45.74 -25.25 45.15
C LYS A 186 -46.11 -23.99 45.94
N SER A 187 -47.04 -23.21 45.41
CA SER A 187 -48.08 -22.59 46.25
C SER A 187 -49.28 -23.53 46.34
N PRO A 188 -49.67 -24.00 47.53
CA PRO A 188 -51.03 -24.45 47.80
C PRO A 188 -51.85 -23.33 48.46
N LYS A 189 -53.03 -23.11 47.89
CA LYS A 189 -54.16 -22.30 48.35
C LYS A 189 -54.33 -22.23 49.88
N LYS A 190 -54.65 -21.06 50.44
CA LYS A 190 -56.03 -20.59 50.71
C LYS A 190 -56.02 -19.16 51.23
#